data_AF-A0A6V7KCR8-F1
#
_entry.id   AF-A0A6V7KCR8-F1
#
_cell.length_a   1.000
_cell.length_b   1.000
_cell.length_c   1.000
_cell.angle_alpha   90.00
_cell.angle_beta   90.00
_cell.angle_gamma   90.00
#
_symmetry.space_group_name_H-M   'P 1'
#
loop_
_entity.id
_entity.type
_entity.pdbx_description
1 polymer ?
#
loop_
_entity_poly.entity_id
_entity_poly.type
_entity_poly.pdbx_seq_one_letter_code
_entity_poly.pdbx_strand_id
1 'polypeptide(L)'
;YNRLLGKKVLFPFGLHCTGMPIKACADKLKRELEVYGYPPKFPQEEAVVEETPDDIVVKDKSKGKKSKAVAKAGTAKYQWQIMQSLGLKDEEIKKFADASYWLDYFPPLCVEDLKSIGIAVDWRRTFITTDANPFFDSFVKWQFRHLKARNKVKYGKRYTIFSPKDNQPCMDHDRASGEGVGPQEYTLIKMKLQEPYPQQLAAAKGKPVFLVAGTLRPETMYGQTNCWVHPDI
;
A
#
# COMPACT_ATOMS: atom_id res chain seq x y z
N TYR A 1 35.08 12.95 -3.79
CA TYR A 1 35.27 14.18 -4.59
C TYR A 1 35.27 15.46 -3.75
N ASN A 2 34.13 15.97 -3.24
CA ASN A 2 34.09 17.28 -2.55
C ASN A 2 35.07 17.44 -1.37
N ARG A 3 35.35 16.36 -0.62
CA ARG A 3 36.38 16.35 0.43
C ARG A 3 37.79 16.64 -0.11
N LEU A 4 38.13 16.13 -1.30
CA LEU A 4 39.42 16.39 -1.98
C LEU A 4 39.54 17.84 -2.45
N LEU A 5 38.41 18.52 -2.71
CA LEU A 5 38.38 19.95 -3.03
C LEU A 5 38.48 20.86 -1.78
N GLY A 6 38.80 20.31 -0.62
CA GLY A 6 38.90 21.08 0.64
C GLY A 6 37.55 21.47 1.26
N LYS A 7 36.41 21.01 0.71
CA LYS A 7 35.10 21.30 1.31
C LYS A 7 34.88 20.47 2.57
N LYS A 8 34.28 21.09 3.59
CA LYS A 8 33.74 20.38 4.77
C LYS A 8 32.45 19.69 4.36
N VAL A 9 32.46 18.36 4.31
CA VAL A 9 31.32 17.53 3.85
C VAL A 9 30.66 16.85 5.04
N LEU A 10 29.33 16.93 5.11
CA LEU A 10 28.50 16.13 5.99
C LEU A 10 27.66 15.18 5.15
N PHE A 11 27.77 13.88 5.41
CA PHE A 11 26.94 12.86 4.78
C PHE A 11 26.32 11.98 5.89
N PRO A 12 25.10 12.27 6.33
CA PRO A 12 24.40 11.46 7.32
C PRO A 12 23.56 10.37 6.64
N PHE A 13 23.15 9.36 7.40
CA PHE A 13 22.25 8.32 6.91
C PHE A 13 21.22 7.96 7.98
N GLY A 14 19.94 8.05 7.64
CA GLY A 14 18.82 7.69 8.51
C GLY A 14 18.11 6.44 8.00
N LEU A 15 17.43 5.73 8.89
CA LEU A 15 16.79 4.45 8.61
C LEU A 15 15.28 4.61 8.73
N HIS A 16 14.59 4.55 7.60
CA HIS A 16 13.15 4.79 7.54
C HIS A 16 12.38 3.52 7.91
N CYS A 17 11.75 3.55 9.07
CA CYS A 17 10.98 2.44 9.62
C CYS A 17 9.49 2.78 9.80
N THR A 18 9.09 4.02 9.50
CA THR A 18 7.70 4.45 9.58
C THR A 18 6.94 4.01 8.33
N GLY A 19 5.75 3.44 8.52
CA GLY A 19 4.87 3.07 7.42
C GLY A 19 4.31 1.65 7.55
N MET A 20 3.46 1.28 6.59
CA MET A 20 2.79 -0.01 6.59
C MET A 20 3.61 -1.23 6.17
N PRO A 21 4.68 -1.15 5.34
CA PRO A 21 5.34 -2.35 4.83
C PRO A 21 5.84 -3.32 5.90
N ILE A 22 6.51 -2.83 6.94
CA ILE A 22 7.02 -3.66 8.05
C ILE A 22 5.84 -4.34 8.75
N LYS A 23 4.80 -3.57 9.09
CA LYS A 23 3.62 -4.07 9.78
C LYS A 23 2.84 -5.08 8.94
N ALA A 24 2.65 -4.83 7.65
CA ALA A 24 1.98 -5.73 6.72
C ALA A 24 2.73 -7.05 6.55
N CYS A 25 4.06 -7.03 6.48
CA CYS A 25 4.89 -8.24 6.45
C CYS A 25 4.81 -9.01 7.77
N ALA A 26 4.89 -8.33 8.92
CA ALA A 26 4.74 -8.94 10.24
C ALA A 26 3.36 -9.58 10.43
N ASP A 27 2.29 -8.88 10.04
CA ASP A 27 0.92 -9.39 10.13
C ASP A 27 0.68 -10.56 9.15
N LYS A 28 1.34 -10.56 7.97
CA LYS A 28 1.34 -11.71 7.05
C LYS A 28 2.02 -12.92 7.68
N LEU A 29 3.19 -12.77 8.31
CA LEU A 29 3.86 -13.85 9.06
C LEU A 29 3.00 -14.36 10.21
N LYS A 30 2.39 -13.45 10.97
CA LYS A 30 1.50 -13.81 12.08
C LYS A 30 0.32 -14.65 11.58
N ARG A 31 -0.33 -14.26 10.49
CA ARG A 31 -1.40 -15.03 9.86
C ARG A 31 -0.91 -16.40 9.37
N GLU A 32 0.25 -16.47 8.73
CA GLU A 32 0.82 -17.75 8.25
C GLU A 32 1.09 -18.71 9.42
N LEU A 33 1.60 -18.21 10.54
CA LEU A 33 1.78 -18.98 11.79
C LEU A 33 0.45 -19.48 12.38
N GLU A 34 -0.57 -18.62 12.40
CA GLU A 34 -1.91 -18.98 12.93
C GLU A 34 -2.62 -20.02 12.06
N VAL A 35 -2.47 -19.94 10.74
CA VAL A 35 -3.18 -20.81 9.78
C VAL A 35 -2.45 -22.13 9.54
N TYR A 36 -1.12 -22.10 9.38
CA TYR A 36 -0.33 -23.25 8.95
C TYR A 36 0.53 -23.88 10.06
N GLY A 37 0.53 -23.28 11.26
CA GLY A 37 1.29 -23.74 12.42
C GLY A 37 2.76 -23.37 12.39
N TYR A 38 3.56 -24.04 13.22
CA TYR A 38 5.00 -23.82 13.36
C TYR A 38 5.77 -25.15 13.43
N PRO A 39 6.75 -25.40 12.54
CA PRO A 39 7.00 -24.67 11.29
C PRO A 39 5.79 -24.78 10.34
N PRO A 40 5.48 -23.73 9.56
CA PRO A 40 4.27 -23.68 8.75
C PRO A 40 4.29 -24.73 7.65
N LYS A 41 3.20 -25.51 7.54
CA LYS A 41 2.98 -26.49 6.48
C LYS A 41 2.03 -25.92 5.44
N PHE A 42 2.59 -25.39 4.35
CA PHE A 42 1.81 -24.80 3.27
C PHE A 42 1.20 -25.88 2.36
N PRO A 43 0.01 -25.64 1.78
CA PRO A 43 -0.54 -26.48 0.72
C PRO A 43 0.43 -26.57 -0.46
N GLN A 44 0.65 -27.78 -0.98
CA GLN A 44 1.31 -27.98 -2.27
C GLN A 44 0.30 -27.62 -3.38
N GLU A 45 0.26 -26.37 -3.77
CA GLU A 45 -0.40 -25.95 -5.00
C GLU A 45 0.68 -25.72 -6.07
N GLU A 46 0.52 -26.35 -7.23
CA GLU A 46 1.34 -26.07 -8.41
C GLU A 46 1.32 -24.57 -8.71
N ALA A 47 2.46 -24.05 -9.17
CA ALA A 47 2.67 -22.63 -9.40
C ALA A 47 1.66 -22.09 -10.42
N VAL A 48 0.54 -21.54 -9.93
CA VAL A 48 -0.36 -20.72 -10.75
C VAL A 48 0.39 -19.42 -11.04
N VAL A 49 0.86 -19.31 -12.28
CA VAL A 49 1.29 -18.05 -12.88
C VAL A 49 0.08 -17.13 -12.82
N GLU A 50 0.12 -16.08 -12.02
CA GLU A 50 -0.87 -15.00 -12.10
C GLU A 50 -0.74 -14.35 -13.49
N GLU A 51 -1.63 -14.70 -14.42
CA GLU A 51 -1.85 -13.92 -15.62
C GLU A 51 -2.40 -12.56 -15.20
N THR A 52 -1.61 -11.50 -15.41
CA THR A 52 -2.09 -10.13 -15.30
C THR A 52 -3.14 -9.89 -16.39
N PRO A 53 -4.37 -9.46 -16.07
CA PRO A 53 -5.28 -8.95 -17.09
C PRO A 53 -4.63 -7.76 -17.79
N ASP A 54 -4.69 -7.72 -19.12
CA ASP A 54 -4.22 -6.62 -19.95
C ASP A 54 -4.97 -5.32 -19.57
N ASP A 55 -4.37 -4.50 -18.71
CA ASP A 55 -4.82 -3.14 -18.48
C ASP A 55 -4.55 -2.32 -19.75
N ILE A 56 -5.63 -1.95 -20.45
CA ILE A 56 -5.62 -0.98 -21.56
C ILE A 56 -5.28 0.40 -20.96
N VAL A 57 -3.98 0.66 -20.78
CA VAL A 57 -3.47 1.97 -20.35
C VAL A 57 -3.31 2.87 -21.58
N VAL A 58 -4.10 3.95 -21.62
CA VAL A 58 -3.85 5.09 -22.51
C VAL A 58 -2.46 5.66 -22.20
N LYS A 59 -1.53 5.48 -23.14
CA LYS A 59 -0.10 5.84 -23.01
C LYS A 59 0.10 7.36 -22.93
N ASP A 60 0.61 7.84 -21.79
CA ASP A 60 1.42 9.06 -21.75
C ASP A 60 2.91 8.69 -21.67
N LYS A 61 3.71 9.19 -22.62
CA LYS A 61 5.09 8.77 -22.91
C LYS A 61 6.14 9.66 -22.22
N SER A 62 6.06 9.88 -20.90
CA SER A 62 7.06 10.75 -20.24
C SER A 62 7.51 10.40 -18.82
N LYS A 63 7.15 9.25 -18.23
CA LYS A 63 7.68 8.86 -16.91
C LYS A 63 8.18 7.41 -16.85
N GLY A 64 9.34 7.24 -16.23
CA GLY A 64 10.15 6.01 -16.24
C GLY A 64 9.38 4.76 -15.79
N LYS A 65 9.39 3.75 -16.65
CA LYS A 65 8.85 2.42 -16.39
C LYS A 65 9.80 1.60 -15.52
N LYS A 66 9.47 1.42 -14.25
CA LYS A 66 9.66 0.15 -13.51
C LYS A 66 8.57 0.07 -12.42
N SER A 67 7.48 -0.63 -12.69
CA SER A 67 6.45 -0.90 -11.68
C SER A 67 7.03 -1.82 -10.59
N LYS A 68 6.70 -1.53 -9.32
CA LYS A 68 7.12 -2.32 -8.15
C LYS A 68 6.75 -3.81 -8.26
N ALA A 69 5.72 -4.15 -9.03
CA ALA A 69 5.27 -5.51 -9.26
C ALA A 69 6.32 -6.38 -10.00
N VAL A 70 6.99 -5.83 -11.01
CA VAL A 70 7.95 -6.60 -11.84
C VAL A 70 9.25 -6.90 -11.08
N ALA A 71 9.60 -6.09 -10.08
CA ALA A 71 10.80 -6.31 -9.25
C ALA A 71 10.59 -7.32 -8.11
N LYS A 72 9.37 -7.79 -7.86
CA LYS A 72 8.99 -8.68 -6.75
C LYS A 72 8.72 -10.13 -7.15
N ALA A 73 9.01 -10.54 -8.39
CA ALA A 73 8.90 -11.92 -8.83
C ALA A 73 10.05 -12.79 -8.26
N GLY A 74 10.06 -12.98 -6.94
CA GLY A 74 10.81 -14.05 -6.29
C GLY A 74 10.00 -15.34 -6.33
N THR A 75 10.69 -16.49 -6.32
CA THR A 75 10.12 -17.85 -6.37
C THR A 75 9.27 -18.25 -5.15
N ALA A 76 9.11 -17.37 -4.15
CA ALA A 76 8.43 -17.66 -2.88
C ALA A 76 7.07 -16.96 -2.76
N LYS A 77 5.99 -17.74 -2.58
CA LYS A 77 4.60 -17.26 -2.45
C LYS A 77 4.30 -16.74 -1.03
N TYR A 78 4.89 -17.38 -0.02
CA TYR A 78 4.64 -17.10 1.40
C TYR A 78 5.74 -16.25 2.02
N GLN A 79 5.38 -15.39 2.99
CA GLN A 79 6.33 -14.52 3.66
C GLN A 79 7.36 -15.32 4.45
N TRP A 80 6.94 -16.43 5.08
CA TRP A 80 7.85 -17.35 5.77
C TRP A 80 8.98 -17.85 4.88
N GLN A 81 8.65 -18.27 3.65
CA GLN A 81 9.62 -18.78 2.67
C GLN A 81 10.62 -17.68 2.24
N ILE A 82 10.15 -16.42 2.13
CA ILE A 82 11.03 -15.27 1.86
C ILE A 82 11.99 -15.04 3.02
N MET A 83 11.55 -15.20 4.27
CA MET A 83 12.43 -15.05 5.44
C MET A 83 13.46 -16.19 5.51
N GLN A 84 13.08 -17.42 5.14
CA GLN A 84 14.03 -18.54 5.04
C GLN A 84 15.08 -18.32 3.94
N SER A 85 14.74 -17.70 2.82
CA SER A 85 15.71 -17.41 1.75
C SER A 85 16.73 -16.33 2.14
N LEU A 86 16.44 -15.52 3.17
CA LEU A 86 17.41 -14.63 3.82
C LEU A 86 18.40 -15.38 4.74
N GLY A 87 18.29 -16.71 4.87
CA GLY A 87 19.15 -17.53 5.71
C GLY A 87 18.75 -17.57 7.18
N LEU A 88 17.55 -17.08 7.52
CA LEU A 88 17.04 -17.08 8.90
C LEU A 88 16.55 -18.46 9.31
N LYS A 89 16.76 -18.80 10.58
CA LYS A 89 16.23 -20.04 11.19
C LYS A 89 14.78 -19.85 11.61
N ASP A 90 13.98 -20.92 11.56
CA ASP A 90 12.54 -20.87 11.90
C ASP A 90 12.25 -20.21 13.27
N GLU A 91 13.05 -20.49 14.30
CA GLU A 91 12.92 -19.88 15.64
C GLU A 91 13.10 -18.36 15.65
N GLU A 92 13.93 -17.86 14.73
CA GLU A 92 14.16 -16.43 14.56
C GLU A 92 13.07 -15.79 13.70
N ILE A 93 12.63 -16.46 12.63
CA ILE A 93 11.54 -16.00 11.75
C ILE A 93 10.26 -15.76 12.57
N LYS A 94 9.98 -16.63 13.54
CA LYS A 94 8.84 -16.48 14.45
C LYS A 94 8.80 -15.13 15.16
N LYS A 95 9.95 -14.54 15.51
CA LYS A 95 10.02 -13.24 16.20
C LYS A 95 9.60 -12.08 15.30
N PHE A 96 9.72 -12.22 13.98
CA PHE A 96 9.28 -11.21 13.01
C PHE A 96 7.75 -11.13 12.86
N ALA A 97 6.98 -11.97 13.55
CA ALA A 97 5.54 -11.73 13.71
C ALA A 97 5.26 -10.46 14.54
N ASP A 98 6.22 -10.01 15.36
CA ASP A 98 6.20 -8.69 15.98
C ASP A 98 6.97 -7.68 15.11
N ALA A 99 6.31 -6.59 14.75
CA ALA A 99 6.88 -5.51 13.94
C ALA A 99 8.08 -4.83 14.64
N SER A 100 8.11 -4.82 15.99
CA SER A 100 9.20 -4.23 16.76
C SER A 100 10.52 -4.96 16.53
N TYR A 101 10.51 -6.29 16.37
CA TYR A 101 11.73 -7.07 16.12
C TYR A 101 12.43 -6.69 14.81
N TRP A 102 11.67 -6.23 13.81
CA TRP A 102 12.23 -5.72 12.55
C TRP A 102 13.10 -4.48 12.77
N LEU A 103 12.74 -3.63 13.74
CA LEU A 103 13.47 -2.41 14.10
C LEU A 103 14.80 -2.71 14.80
N ASP A 104 14.90 -3.86 15.47
CA ASP A 104 16.12 -4.29 16.13
C ASP A 104 17.03 -5.08 15.18
N TYR A 105 16.45 -5.81 14.23
CA TYR A 105 17.19 -6.72 13.36
C TYR A 105 17.79 -6.05 12.11
N PHE A 106 16.98 -5.37 11.30
CA PHE A 106 17.44 -4.85 10.00
C PHE A 106 18.26 -3.55 10.08
N PRO A 107 17.98 -2.59 10.98
CA PRO A 107 18.76 -1.36 11.08
C PRO A 107 20.27 -1.57 11.33
N PRO A 108 20.72 -2.45 12.26
CA PRO A 108 22.14 -2.73 12.43
C PRO A 108 22.78 -3.37 11.20
N LEU A 109 22.10 -4.31 10.54
CA LEU A 109 22.59 -4.96 9.32
C LEU A 109 22.77 -3.97 8.17
N CYS A 110 21.82 -3.05 7.98
CA CYS A 110 21.96 -2.00 6.98
C CYS A 110 23.19 -1.12 7.23
N VAL A 111 23.50 -0.81 8.49
CA VAL A 111 24.71 -0.06 8.84
C VAL A 111 25.98 -0.87 8.56
N GLU A 112 25.99 -2.17 8.85
CA GLU A 112 27.10 -3.08 8.52
C GLU A 112 27.33 -3.16 7.01
N ASP A 113 26.28 -3.36 6.22
CA ASP A 113 26.33 -3.42 4.76
C ASP A 113 26.85 -2.12 4.16
N LEU A 114 26.37 -0.97 4.63
CA LEU A 114 26.83 0.33 4.12
C LEU A 114 28.28 0.62 4.53
N LYS A 115 28.72 0.16 5.72
CA LYS A 115 30.12 0.23 6.13
C LYS A 115 31.02 -0.65 5.28
N SER A 116 30.56 -1.85 4.89
CA SER A 116 31.33 -2.75 4.02
C SER A 116 31.51 -2.19 2.62
N ILE A 117 30.52 -1.45 2.10
CA ILE A 117 30.62 -0.66 0.86
C ILE A 117 31.64 0.50 0.99
N GLY A 118 31.97 0.92 2.21
CA GLY A 118 32.93 1.99 2.47
C GLY A 118 32.37 3.39 2.28
N ILE A 119 31.06 3.58 2.47
CA ILE A 119 30.45 4.92 2.33
C ILE A 119 30.93 5.87 3.44
N ALA A 120 31.19 7.12 3.06
CA ALA A 120 31.76 8.12 3.96
C ALA A 120 30.70 8.81 4.85
N VAL A 121 30.00 8.03 5.69
CA VAL A 121 28.90 8.50 6.55
C VAL A 121 29.33 8.81 7.98
N ASP A 122 28.74 9.86 8.59
CA ASP A 122 28.85 10.14 10.04
C ASP A 122 27.78 9.35 10.81
N TRP A 123 28.14 8.13 11.24
CA TRP A 123 27.23 7.18 11.91
C TRP A 123 26.67 7.66 13.25
N ARG A 124 27.29 8.66 13.89
CA ARG A 124 26.79 9.25 15.15
C ARG A 124 25.45 9.99 14.96
N ARG A 125 25.06 10.22 13.71
CA ARG A 125 23.83 10.92 13.30
C ARG A 125 22.78 9.98 12.73
N THR A 126 22.98 8.66 12.84
CA THR A 126 22.02 7.66 12.39
C THR A 126 20.90 7.50 13.41
N PHE A 127 19.68 7.33 12.93
CA PHE A 127 18.47 7.17 13.76
C PHE A 127 17.39 6.39 13.00
N ILE A 128 16.42 5.84 13.74
CA ILE A 128 15.18 5.26 13.21
C ILE A 128 14.01 6.25 13.33
N THR A 129 12.97 6.08 12.51
CA THR A 129 11.91 7.08 12.33
C THR A 129 10.60 6.83 13.10
N THR A 130 10.47 5.69 13.77
CA THR A 130 9.28 5.37 14.58
C THR A 130 9.34 6.01 15.96
N ASP A 131 8.27 5.85 16.74
CA ASP A 131 8.17 6.27 18.14
C ASP A 131 9.13 5.51 19.09
N ALA A 132 9.70 4.39 18.63
CA ALA A 132 10.82 3.73 19.30
C ALA A 132 12.04 4.65 19.47
N ASN A 133 12.17 5.71 18.66
CA ASN A 133 13.13 6.78 18.86
C ASN A 133 12.47 8.04 19.45
N PRO A 134 12.61 8.31 20.76
CA PRO A 134 11.94 9.43 21.41
C PRO A 134 12.40 10.80 20.90
N PHE A 135 13.65 10.92 20.42
CA PHE A 135 14.17 12.19 19.91
C PHE A 135 13.53 12.55 18.56
N PHE A 136 13.44 11.56 17.65
CA PHE A 136 12.82 11.78 16.36
C PHE A 136 11.31 11.93 16.47
N ASP A 137 10.65 11.17 17.34
CA ASP A 137 9.23 11.37 17.66
C ASP A 137 8.95 12.79 18.19
N SER A 138 9.78 13.30 19.11
CA SER A 138 9.67 14.68 19.59
C SER A 138 9.84 15.71 18.46
N PHE A 139 10.79 15.48 17.55
CA PHE A 139 10.99 16.32 16.36
C PHE A 139 9.76 16.32 15.43
N VAL A 140 9.17 15.15 15.15
CA VAL A 140 7.97 15.04 14.31
C VAL A 140 6.76 15.69 15.00
N LYS A 141 6.59 15.49 16.31
CA LYS A 141 5.54 16.17 17.10
C LYS A 141 5.69 17.69 17.04
N TRP A 142 6.91 18.20 17.19
CA TRP A 142 7.22 19.62 16.99
C TRP A 142 6.80 20.07 15.58
N GLN A 143 7.18 19.35 14.53
CA GLN A 143 6.83 19.68 13.14
C GLN A 143 5.31 19.76 12.93
N PHE A 144 4.56 18.73 13.37
CA PHE A 144 3.10 18.68 13.19
C PHE A 144 2.36 19.74 14.00
N ARG A 145 2.84 20.10 15.20
CA ARG A 145 2.31 21.24 15.97
C ARG A 145 2.45 22.55 15.20
N HIS A 146 3.60 22.78 14.57
CA HIS A 146 3.83 23.97 13.75
C HIS A 146 2.99 23.98 12.46
N LEU A 147 2.83 22.83 11.80
CA LEU A 147 1.96 22.71 10.63
C LEU A 147 0.49 22.99 10.98
N LYS A 148 0.03 22.49 12.13
CA LYS A 148 -1.31 22.77 12.64
C LYS A 148 -1.49 24.26 12.97
N ALA A 149 -0.54 24.87 13.69
CA ALA A 149 -0.58 26.29 14.03
C ALA A 149 -0.62 27.21 12.78
N ARG A 150 -0.01 26.78 11.68
CA ARG A 150 -0.01 27.47 10.38
C ARG A 150 -1.14 27.03 9.44
N ASN A 151 -2.18 26.38 9.95
CA ASN A 151 -3.34 25.94 9.19
C ASN A 151 -3.03 25.01 8.00
N LYS A 152 -1.92 24.25 8.05
CA LYS A 152 -1.55 23.27 7.02
C LYS A 152 -2.08 21.86 7.30
N VAL A 153 -2.48 21.58 8.55
CA VAL A 153 -3.22 20.37 8.93
C VAL A 153 -4.68 20.72 9.14
N LYS A 154 -5.58 20.02 8.44
CA LYS A 154 -7.04 20.20 8.51
C LYS A 154 -7.71 18.88 8.84
N TYR A 155 -8.87 18.96 9.48
CA TYR A 155 -9.73 17.81 9.77
C TYR A 155 -11.05 17.95 9.02
N GLY A 156 -11.52 16.85 8.43
CA GLY A 156 -12.79 16.81 7.70
C GLY A 156 -12.97 15.51 6.93
N LYS A 157 -14.20 15.22 6.51
CA LYS A 157 -14.51 14.08 5.63
C LYS A 157 -14.00 14.37 4.22
N ARG A 158 -13.22 13.45 3.67
CA ARG A 158 -12.59 13.58 2.35
C ARG A 158 -12.61 12.23 1.63
N TYR A 159 -12.71 12.28 0.31
CA TYR A 159 -12.50 11.09 -0.52
C TYR A 159 -11.01 10.76 -0.58
N THR A 160 -10.70 9.49 -0.41
CA THR A 160 -9.34 8.94 -0.51
C THR A 160 -9.47 7.49 -0.98
N ILE A 161 -8.43 6.99 -1.64
CA ILE A 161 -8.28 5.54 -1.79
C ILE A 161 -8.18 4.95 -0.38
N PHE A 162 -8.94 3.88 -0.14
CA PHE A 162 -9.15 3.28 1.18
C PHE A 162 -8.98 1.77 1.08
N SER A 163 -8.25 1.17 2.01
CA SER A 163 -8.15 -0.29 2.12
C SER A 163 -9.18 -0.78 3.13
N PRO A 164 -10.22 -1.54 2.73
CA PRO A 164 -11.19 -2.10 3.68
C PRO A 164 -10.55 -3.07 4.67
N LYS A 165 -9.49 -3.77 4.25
CA LYS A 165 -8.76 -4.72 5.08
C LYS A 165 -7.95 -4.03 6.17
N ASP A 166 -7.27 -2.93 5.82
CA ASP A 166 -6.43 -2.17 6.77
C ASP A 166 -7.24 -1.09 7.51
N ASN A 167 -8.48 -0.86 7.08
CA ASN A 167 -9.43 0.12 7.62
C ASN A 167 -8.84 1.54 7.73
N GLN A 168 -8.04 1.94 6.73
CA GLN A 168 -7.38 3.25 6.69
C GLN A 168 -7.17 3.74 5.24
N PRO A 169 -6.86 5.03 5.04
CA PRO A 169 -6.43 5.55 3.74
C PRO A 169 -5.21 4.78 3.22
N CYS A 170 -5.26 4.33 1.96
CA CYS A 170 -4.18 3.60 1.30
C CYS A 170 -3.41 4.55 0.36
N MET A 171 -2.32 5.10 0.90
CA MET A 171 -1.46 6.05 0.18
C MET A 171 -0.47 5.30 -0.71
N ASP A 172 0.20 6.03 -1.60
CA ASP A 172 1.03 5.45 -2.68
C ASP A 172 2.08 4.44 -2.21
N HIS A 173 2.71 4.67 -1.05
CA HIS A 173 3.74 3.80 -0.51
C HIS A 173 3.19 2.54 0.19
N ASP A 174 1.89 2.50 0.48
CA ASP A 174 1.22 1.34 1.07
C ASP A 174 0.67 0.38 -0.01
N ARG A 175 0.72 0.79 -1.29
CA ARG A 175 0.12 0.05 -2.42
C ARG A 175 1.04 -1.03 -2.98
N ALA A 176 0.43 -2.15 -3.34
CA ALA A 176 1.07 -3.17 -4.18
C ALA A 176 1.04 -2.81 -5.68
N SER A 177 -0.03 -2.15 -6.14
CA SER A 177 -0.26 -1.74 -7.53
C SER A 177 -0.97 -0.39 -7.60
N GLY A 178 -0.95 0.27 -8.77
CA GLY A 178 -1.66 1.53 -8.99
C GLY A 178 -1.09 2.73 -8.22
N GLU A 179 0.24 2.84 -8.09
CA GLU A 179 0.89 4.03 -7.53
C GLU A 179 0.53 5.29 -8.33
N GLY A 180 0.06 6.33 -7.63
CA GLY A 180 -0.41 7.57 -8.26
C GLY A 180 -1.88 7.58 -8.70
N VAL A 181 -2.61 6.46 -8.56
CA VAL A 181 -4.05 6.42 -8.85
C VAL A 181 -4.84 7.18 -7.77
N GLY A 182 -5.70 8.10 -8.18
CA GLY A 182 -6.58 8.85 -7.28
C GLY A 182 -8.05 8.45 -7.44
N PRO A 183 -8.94 8.93 -6.55
CA PRO A 183 -10.38 8.85 -6.77
C PRO A 183 -10.76 9.55 -8.08
N GLN A 184 -11.60 8.90 -8.90
CA GLN A 184 -12.19 9.49 -10.10
C GLN A 184 -13.67 9.75 -9.86
N GLU A 185 -14.11 10.99 -10.10
CA GLU A 185 -15.50 11.39 -9.90
C GLU A 185 -16.38 10.95 -11.08
N TYR A 186 -17.56 10.42 -10.77
CA TYR A 186 -18.62 10.10 -11.73
C TYR A 186 -19.94 10.67 -11.22
N THR A 187 -20.78 11.16 -12.14
CA THR A 187 -22.18 11.50 -11.82
C THR A 187 -23.02 10.23 -11.83
N LEU A 188 -23.72 9.94 -10.73
CA LEU A 188 -24.62 8.80 -10.63
C LEU A 188 -26.06 9.22 -10.95
N ILE A 189 -26.59 8.71 -12.06
CA ILE A 189 -27.96 8.95 -12.51
C ILE A 189 -28.88 7.86 -11.95
N LYS A 190 -29.94 8.29 -11.24
CA LYS A 190 -30.94 7.39 -10.66
C LYS A 190 -32.17 7.33 -11.55
N MET A 191 -32.33 6.25 -12.31
CA MET A 191 -33.48 5.99 -13.17
C MET A 191 -34.51 5.15 -12.40
N LYS A 192 -35.68 5.71 -12.09
CA LYS A 192 -36.73 5.00 -11.35
C LYS A 192 -37.38 3.95 -12.25
N LEU A 193 -37.42 2.70 -11.81
CA LEU A 193 -38.12 1.62 -12.51
C LEU A 193 -39.63 1.81 -12.37
N GLN A 194 -40.35 1.69 -13.49
CA GLN A 194 -41.81 1.77 -13.53
C GLN A 194 -42.41 0.37 -13.38
N GLU A 195 -43.60 0.28 -12.80
CA GLU A 195 -44.36 -0.97 -12.75
C GLU A 195 -44.95 -1.30 -14.13
N PRO A 196 -45.12 -2.58 -14.50
CA PRO A 196 -44.81 -3.78 -13.70
C PRO A 196 -43.31 -4.10 -13.64
N TYR A 197 -42.84 -4.51 -12.45
CA TYR A 197 -41.45 -4.94 -12.29
C TYR A 197 -41.21 -6.33 -12.91
N PRO A 198 -39.98 -6.59 -13.41
CA PRO A 198 -39.54 -7.93 -13.78
C PRO A 198 -39.76 -8.92 -12.63
N GLN A 199 -40.06 -10.19 -12.96
CA GLN A 199 -40.40 -11.22 -11.97
C GLN A 199 -39.30 -11.42 -10.92
N GLN A 200 -38.03 -11.25 -11.30
CA GLN A 200 -36.86 -11.33 -10.44
C GLN A 200 -36.85 -10.25 -9.35
N LEU A 201 -37.57 -9.14 -9.55
CA LEU A 201 -37.70 -8.03 -8.61
C LEU A 201 -39.03 -8.06 -7.84
N ALA A 202 -39.76 -9.18 -7.84
CA ALA A 202 -41.01 -9.34 -7.10
C ALA A 202 -40.86 -9.08 -5.59
N ALA A 203 -39.69 -9.39 -5.00
CA ALA A 203 -39.40 -9.12 -3.59
C ALA A 203 -39.30 -7.62 -3.26
N ALA A 204 -39.09 -6.77 -4.26
CA ALA A 204 -39.04 -5.31 -4.12
C ALA A 204 -40.41 -4.64 -4.33
N LYS A 205 -41.49 -5.41 -4.50
CA LYS A 205 -42.84 -4.88 -4.72
C LYS A 205 -43.23 -3.92 -3.59
N GLY A 206 -43.75 -2.75 -3.95
CA GLY A 206 -44.12 -1.69 -3.01
C GLY A 206 -42.97 -0.80 -2.54
N LYS A 207 -41.73 -1.01 -3.03
CA LYS A 207 -40.58 -0.11 -2.79
C LYS A 207 -40.10 0.51 -4.10
N PRO A 208 -39.68 1.78 -4.11
CA PRO A 208 -39.13 2.40 -5.31
C PRO A 208 -37.77 1.80 -5.66
N VAL A 209 -37.68 1.19 -6.84
CA VAL A 209 -36.44 0.64 -7.40
C VAL A 209 -35.79 1.67 -8.33
N PHE A 210 -34.46 1.84 -8.22
CA PHE A 210 -33.69 2.72 -9.10
C PHE A 210 -32.55 1.95 -9.75
N LEU A 211 -32.41 2.08 -11.07
CA LEU A 211 -31.18 1.74 -11.78
C LEU A 211 -30.20 2.90 -11.61
N VAL A 212 -28.98 2.60 -11.18
CA VAL A 212 -27.93 3.59 -10.92
C VAL A 212 -26.83 3.45 -11.96
N ALA A 213 -26.69 4.44 -12.84
CA ALA A 213 -25.67 4.45 -13.89
C ALA A 213 -24.67 5.59 -13.67
N GLY A 214 -23.38 5.30 -13.80
CA GLY A 214 -22.31 6.30 -13.73
C GLY A 214 -22.04 6.94 -15.09
N THR A 215 -21.90 8.26 -15.14
CA THR A 215 -21.51 9.02 -16.34
C THR A 215 -20.46 10.09 -16.02
N LEU A 216 -19.58 10.38 -16.98
CA LEU A 216 -18.65 11.52 -16.96
C LEU A 216 -19.23 12.73 -17.70
N ARG A 217 -20.37 12.56 -18.38
CA ARG A 217 -20.98 13.55 -19.27
C ARG A 217 -22.44 13.80 -18.87
N PRO A 218 -22.69 14.46 -17.73
CA PRO A 218 -24.06 14.71 -17.26
C PRO A 218 -24.86 15.60 -18.23
N GLU A 219 -24.20 16.38 -19.09
CA GLU A 219 -24.85 17.24 -20.08
C GLU A 219 -25.59 16.46 -21.18
N THR A 220 -25.23 15.19 -21.44
CA THR A 220 -25.87 14.37 -22.49
C THR A 220 -27.16 13.70 -22.03
N MET A 221 -27.54 13.85 -20.76
CA MET A 221 -28.66 13.12 -20.17
C MET A 221 -30.03 13.48 -20.78
N TYR A 222 -30.15 14.63 -21.47
CA TYR A 222 -31.37 14.99 -22.21
C TYR A 222 -31.64 14.11 -23.43
N GLY A 223 -30.61 13.45 -23.97
CA GLY A 223 -30.71 12.59 -25.16
C GLY A 223 -30.80 11.10 -24.83
N GLN A 224 -31.19 10.73 -23.62
CA GLN A 224 -31.32 9.32 -23.23
C GLN A 224 -32.46 8.63 -24.00
N THR A 225 -32.13 7.55 -24.71
CA THR A 225 -33.10 6.72 -25.44
C THR A 225 -33.43 5.43 -24.70
N ASN A 226 -32.47 4.89 -23.94
CA ASN A 226 -32.57 3.62 -23.23
C ASN A 226 -31.48 3.51 -22.16
N CYS A 227 -31.52 2.44 -21.36
CA CYS A 227 -30.47 2.06 -20.42
C CYS A 227 -29.77 0.79 -20.93
N TRP A 228 -28.44 0.76 -20.85
CA TRP A 228 -27.64 -0.41 -21.21
C TRP A 228 -27.31 -1.23 -19.96
N VAL A 229 -27.48 -2.55 -20.08
CA VAL A 229 -27.08 -3.53 -19.06
C VAL A 229 -26.35 -4.67 -19.78
N HIS A 230 -25.31 -5.21 -19.14
CA HIS A 230 -24.63 -6.40 -19.66
C HIS A 230 -25.44 -7.64 -19.24
N PRO A 231 -25.81 -8.54 -20.17
CA PRO A 231 -26.67 -9.68 -19.83
C PRO A 231 -25.98 -10.73 -18.94
N ASP A 232 -24.64 -10.80 -18.99
CA ASP A 232 -23.86 -11.82 -18.28
C ASP A 232 -23.17 -11.32 -16.98
N ILE A 233 -23.46 -10.09 -16.53
CA ILE A 233 -23.00 -9.55 -15.24
C ILE A 233 -24.16 -9.60 -14.24
#